data_AF-A0A2S9GCT1-F1
#
_entry.id   AF-A0A2S9GCT1-F1
#
_cell.length_a   1.000
_cell.length_b   1.000
_cell.length_c   1.000
_cell.angle_alpha   90.00
_cell.angle_beta   90.00
_cell.angle_gamma   90.00
#
_symmetry.space_group_name_H-M   'P 1'
#
loop_
_entity.id
_entity.type
_entity.pdbx_description
1 polymer ?
#
loop_
_entity_poly.entity_id
_entity_poly.type
_entity_poly.pdbx_seq_one_letter_code
_entity_poly.pdbx_strand_id
1 'polypeptide(L)'
;SVETVVQAERLDGTVLLAGCDKSIPGMLMAAARLDLASVFLYNGSIMPGVAKFADGSEKEVTIIDAFEAVGACSRGLMSREDVDV
;
A
#
# COMPACT_ATOMS: atom_id res chain seq x y z
N SER A 1 11.16 -14.69 8.56
CA SER A 1 12.02 -14.06 7.55
C SER A 1 13.06 -13.16 8.17
N VAL A 2 12.71 -11.94 8.63
CA VAL A 2 13.70 -10.97 9.17
C VAL A 2 14.47 -11.54 10.37
N GLU A 3 13.75 -12.03 11.39
CA GLU A 3 14.36 -12.68 12.56
C GLU A 3 15.33 -13.81 12.18
N THR A 4 14.92 -14.68 11.25
CA THR A 4 15.70 -15.82 10.79
C THR A 4 17.04 -15.38 10.20
N VAL A 5 17.03 -14.39 9.31
CA VAL A 5 18.24 -13.89 8.65
C VAL A 5 19.16 -13.20 9.65
N VAL A 6 18.62 -12.32 10.50
CA VAL A 6 19.43 -11.57 11.48
C VAL A 6 20.10 -12.52 12.48
N GLN A 7 19.39 -13.53 12.96
CA GLN A 7 19.94 -14.50 13.91
C GLN A 7 20.96 -15.45 13.29
N ALA A 8 20.76 -15.85 12.04
CA ALA A 8 21.68 -16.74 11.32
C ALA A 8 23.01 -16.02 11.00
N GLU A 9 22.93 -14.83 10.43
CA GLU A 9 24.09 -14.07 9.97
C GLU A 9 24.76 -13.23 11.06
N ARG A 10 24.23 -13.28 12.30
CA ARG A 10 24.75 -12.55 13.46
C ARG A 10 24.88 -11.04 13.19
N LEU A 11 23.88 -10.45 12.53
CA LEU A 11 23.89 -9.01 12.23
C LEU A 11 23.70 -8.18 13.50
N ASP A 12 24.46 -7.11 13.65
CA ASP A 12 24.46 -6.25 14.85
C ASP A 12 23.25 -5.29 14.92
N GLY A 13 22.54 -5.09 13.81
CA GLY A 13 21.41 -4.19 13.73
C GLY A 13 20.72 -4.21 12.37
N THR A 14 19.61 -3.48 12.23
CA THR A 14 18.78 -3.50 11.02
C THR A 14 18.32 -2.12 10.55
N VAL A 15 18.19 -1.97 9.24
CA VAL A 15 17.36 -0.93 8.62
C VAL A 15 16.21 -1.64 7.91
N LEU A 16 14.98 -1.36 8.33
CA LEU A 16 13.80 -2.07 7.90
C LEU A 16 12.96 -1.19 6.98
N LEU A 17 12.81 -1.60 5.72
CA LEU A 17 12.04 -0.89 4.71
C LEU A 17 10.68 -1.58 4.52
N ALA A 18 9.59 -0.84 4.67
CA ALA A 18 8.25 -1.34 4.37
C ALA A 18 7.32 -0.22 3.88
N GLY A 19 6.24 -0.61 3.21
CA GLY A 19 5.29 0.35 2.63
C GLY A 19 3.84 -0.11 2.68
N CYS A 20 3.57 -1.37 2.31
CA CYS A 20 2.21 -1.90 2.30
C CYS A 20 1.75 -2.35 3.70
N ASP A 21 0.45 -2.27 3.97
CA ASP A 21 -0.18 -2.48 5.28
C ASP A 21 0.47 -3.49 6.21
N LYS A 22 0.72 -4.70 5.73
CA LYS A 22 1.13 -5.85 6.58
C LYS A 22 2.64 -5.98 6.70
N SER A 23 3.40 -5.40 5.77
CA SER A 23 4.87 -5.42 5.88
C SER A 23 5.34 -4.46 6.98
N ILE A 24 4.65 -3.33 7.19
CA ILE A 24 4.99 -2.37 8.26
C ILE A 24 4.97 -3.02 9.66
N PRO A 25 3.86 -3.58 10.17
CA PRO A 25 3.84 -4.23 11.47
C PRO A 25 4.71 -5.49 11.49
N GLY A 26 4.85 -6.20 10.37
CA GLY A 26 5.76 -7.35 10.27
C GLY A 26 7.22 -6.99 10.55
N MET A 27 7.69 -5.86 10.00
CA MET A 27 9.03 -5.33 10.27
C MET A 27 9.17 -4.85 11.72
N LEU A 28 8.18 -4.11 12.23
CA LEU A 28 8.21 -3.60 13.62
C LEU A 28 8.17 -4.74 14.65
N MET A 29 7.39 -5.80 14.41
CA MET A 29 7.38 -7.01 15.24
C MET A 29 8.75 -7.69 15.25
N ALA A 30 9.44 -7.74 14.10
CA ALA A 30 10.78 -8.33 14.03
C ALA A 30 11.80 -7.48 14.80
N ALA A 31 11.77 -6.15 14.66
CA ALA A 31 12.64 -5.24 15.42
C ALA A 31 12.47 -5.43 16.94
N ALA A 32 11.21 -5.41 17.41
CA ALA A 32 10.89 -5.59 18.82
C ALA A 32 11.31 -6.97 19.35
N ARG A 33 11.19 -8.03 18.54
CA ARG A 33 11.60 -9.39 18.93
C ARG A 33 13.12 -9.55 18.98
N LEU A 34 13.86 -8.91 18.06
CA LEU A 34 15.31 -9.01 17.99
C LEU A 34 16.00 -8.22 19.10
N ASP A 35 15.41 -7.12 19.55
CA ASP A 35 15.95 -6.23 20.59
C ASP A 35 17.39 -5.77 20.29
N LEU A 36 17.65 -5.50 19.01
CA LEU A 36 18.90 -4.96 18.48
C LEU A 36 18.65 -3.58 17.86
N ALA A 37 19.72 -2.82 17.66
CA ALA A 37 19.65 -1.49 17.03
C ALA A 37 18.89 -1.57 15.70
N SER A 38 17.77 -0.85 15.59
CA SER A 38 16.87 -0.94 14.43
C SER A 38 16.31 0.44 14.05
N VAL A 39 16.32 0.74 12.74
CA VAL A 39 15.68 1.94 12.18
C VAL A 39 14.64 1.51 11.15
N PHE A 40 13.43 2.06 11.24
CA PHE A 40 12.36 1.82 10.28
C PHE A 40 12.27 2.96 9.27
N LEU A 41 12.17 2.64 7.98
CA LEU A 41 11.97 3.59 6.89
C LEU A 41 10.70 3.25 6.11
N TYR A 42 9.75 4.18 6.11
CA TYR A 42 8.53 4.08 5.30
C TYR A 42 8.82 4.44 3.85
N ASN A 43 8.32 3.63 2.91
CA ASN A 43 8.55 3.82 1.47
C ASN A 43 7.86 5.07 0.88
N GLY A 44 6.94 5.70 1.62
CA GLY A 44 6.20 6.88 1.16
C GLY A 44 4.82 6.55 0.60
N SER A 45 3.96 7.57 0.55
CA SER A 45 2.64 7.48 -0.08
C SER A 45 2.74 7.67 -1.59
N ILE A 46 1.85 7.03 -2.34
CA ILE A 46 1.67 7.30 -3.77
C ILE A 46 1.06 8.70 -3.99
N MET A 47 1.37 9.32 -5.12
CA MET A 47 0.70 10.54 -5.57
C MET A 47 -0.73 10.24 -6.06
N PRO A 48 -1.66 11.22 -6.04
CA PRO A 48 -3.00 11.03 -6.57
C PRO A 48 -2.99 10.66 -8.06
N GLY A 49 -3.87 9.73 -8.46
CA GLY A 49 -4.18 9.48 -9.87
C GLY A 49 -5.38 10.32 -10.30
N VAL A 50 -5.40 10.80 -11.55
CA VAL A 50 -6.53 11.57 -12.10
C VAL A 50 -7.19 10.76 -13.21
N ALA A 51 -8.48 10.45 -13.04
CA ALA A 51 -9.31 9.80 -14.05
C ALA A 51 -10.15 10.85 -14.79
N LYS A 52 -10.28 10.69 -16.11
CA LYS A 52 -11.12 11.52 -16.96
C LYS A 52 -12.27 10.70 -17.52
N PHE A 53 -13.48 11.01 -17.10
CA PHE A 53 -14.69 10.26 -17.44
C PHE A 53 -15.22 10.59 -18.84
N ALA A 54 -16.13 9.77 -19.36
CA ALA A 54 -16.74 9.92 -20.68
C ALA A 54 -17.56 11.22 -20.81
N ASP A 55 -18.07 11.76 -19.70
CA ASP A 55 -18.75 13.06 -19.66
C ASP A 55 -17.78 14.26 -19.69
N GLY A 56 -16.47 14.00 -19.72
CA GLY A 56 -15.40 14.98 -19.76
C GLY A 56 -14.98 15.51 -18.38
N SER A 57 -15.62 15.08 -17.29
CA SER A 57 -15.21 15.44 -15.93
C SER A 57 -13.92 14.73 -15.52
N GLU A 58 -13.15 15.38 -14.64
CA GLU A 58 -11.89 14.84 -14.10
C GLU A 58 -12.00 14.74 -12.58
N LYS A 59 -11.47 13.65 -12.01
CA LYS A 59 -11.46 13.42 -10.56
C LYS A 59 -10.17 12.75 -10.13
N GLU A 60 -9.64 13.15 -8.99
CA GLU A 60 -8.64 12.37 -8.28
C GLU A 60 -9.27 11.08 -7.75
N VAL A 61 -8.63 9.95 -8.04
CA VAL A 61 -9.14 8.61 -7.70
C VAL A 61 -8.09 7.78 -6.97
N THR A 62 -8.59 6.88 -6.13
CA THR A 62 -7.82 5.88 -5.40
C THR A 62 -8.50 4.52 -5.49
N ILE A 63 -7.97 3.50 -4.82
CA ILE A 63 -8.52 2.14 -4.88
C ILE A 63 -9.96 2.03 -4.36
N ILE A 64 -10.40 2.91 -3.44
CA ILE A 64 -11.77 2.87 -2.95
C ILE A 64 -12.77 3.31 -4.03
N ASP A 65 -12.41 4.31 -4.83
CA ASP A 65 -13.23 4.80 -5.94
C ASP A 65 -13.49 3.69 -6.97
N ALA A 66 -12.49 2.82 -7.21
CA ALA A 66 -12.67 1.67 -8.09
C ALA A 66 -13.74 0.69 -7.57
N PHE A 67 -13.77 0.40 -6.26
CA PHE A 67 -14.81 -0.45 -5.68
C PHE A 67 -16.20 0.21 -5.72
N GLU A 68 -16.27 1.52 -5.45
CA GLU A 68 -17.52 2.28 -5.57
C GLU A 68 -18.03 2.33 -7.01
N ALA A 69 -17.12 2.51 -7.99
CA ALA A 69 -17.41 2.52 -9.42
C ALA A 69 -17.97 1.18 -9.89
N VAL A 70 -17.37 0.05 -9.48
CA VAL A 70 -17.91 -1.30 -9.73
C VAL A 70 -19.32 -1.44 -9.15
N GLY A 71 -19.55 -0.92 -7.94
CA GLY A 71 -20.86 -0.91 -7.30
C GLY A 71 -21.88 -0.05 -8.04
N ALA A 72 -21.49 1.13 -8.52
CA ALA A 72 -22.33 2.04 -9.28
C ALA A 72 -22.69 1.47 -10.66
N CYS A 73 -21.73 0.89 -11.37
CA CYS A 73 -21.96 0.22 -12.66
C CYS A 73 -22.91 -0.96 -12.51
N SER A 74 -22.75 -1.78 -11.45
CA SER A 74 -23.67 -2.88 -11.16
C SER A 74 -25.12 -2.42 -10.89
N ARG A 75 -25.33 -1.15 -10.49
CA ARG A 75 -26.65 -0.54 -10.29
C ARG A 75 -27.12 0.31 -11.48
N GLY A 76 -26.38 0.33 -12.59
CA GLY A 76 -26.69 1.17 -13.76
C GLY A 76 -26.52 2.67 -13.53
N LEU A 77 -25.76 3.09 -12.52
CA LEU A 77 -25.50 4.49 -12.17
C LEU A 77 -24.19 5.04 -12.77
N MET A 78 -23.39 4.17 -13.40
CA MET A 78 -22.12 4.49 -14.04
C MET A 78 -21.92 3.56 -15.24
N SER A 79 -21.31 4.07 -16.32
CA SER A 79 -21.02 3.25 -17.50
C SER A 79 -19.86 2.28 -17.23
N ARG A 80 -19.74 1.19 -17.99
CA ARG A 80 -18.57 0.31 -17.87
C ARG A 80 -17.29 1.01 -18.30
N GLU A 81 -17.39 1.89 -19.29
CA GLU A 81 -16.28 2.72 -19.79
C GLU A 81 -15.69 3.55 -18.66
N ASP A 82 -16.52 4.23 -17.86
CA ASP A 82 -16.08 5.06 -16.73
C ASP A 82 -15.45 4.27 -15.57
N VAL A 83 -15.73 2.96 -15.47
CA VAL A 83 -15.11 2.08 -14.46
C VAL A 83 -13.69 1.68 -14.86
N ASP A 84 -13.42 1.59 -16.16
CA ASP A 84 -12.16 1.07 -16.70
C ASP A 84 -11.09 2.18 -16.89
N VAL A 85 -11.43 3.45 -16.61
CA VAL A 85 -10.53 4.61 -16.71
C VAL A 85 -9.65 4.79 -15.47
#